data_AF-A0A1H7QPX3-F1
#
_entry.id   AF-A0A1H7QPX3-F1
#
_cell.length_a   1.000
_cell.length_b   1.000
_cell.length_c   1.000
_cell.angle_alpha   90.00
_cell.angle_beta   90.00
_cell.angle_gamma   90.00
#
_symmetry.space_group_name_H-M   'P 1'
#
loop_
_entity.id
_entity.type
_entity.pdbx_description
1 polymer ?
#
loop_
_entity_poly.entity_id
_entity_poly.type
_entity_poly.pdbx_seq_one_letter_code
_entity_poly.pdbx_strand_id
1 'polypeptide(L)'
;MGQMHRITSEYDYLSQMIPHHQDAVTAAQQLQRSKRPEMRQLGQSIVTTQTAEINEMKGWLARWYPRSPTPAATPTQTTMPDLSGLSGDQLDRTFLQHMIPHHMMAIMMSQQLLMHGLTQHPEVTAFARKVRDDQWAEVQKMRQWLVQWFGQQSMPCMPNLPGMPGMPGTRSPGMGPGEHGEMSPGHEMPGTPGQPTPTEPSPTGS
;
A
#
# COMPACT_ATOMS: atom_id res chain seq x y z
N MET A 1 -20.86 -0.64 12.67
CA MET A 1 -19.42 -0.35 12.85
C MET A 1 -18.70 -1.68 12.78
N GLY A 2 -17.99 -1.96 11.68
CA GLY A 2 -17.18 -3.18 11.54
C GLY A 2 -15.97 -3.10 12.46
N GLN A 3 -15.73 -4.15 13.24
CA GLN A 3 -14.63 -4.22 14.19
C GLN A 3 -13.31 -4.08 13.40
N MET A 4 -12.61 -2.95 13.53
CA MET A 4 -11.18 -2.91 13.20
C MET A 4 -10.52 -3.90 14.14
N HIS A 5 -10.21 -5.09 13.64
CA HIS A 5 -9.65 -6.15 14.47
C HIS A 5 -8.25 -5.73 14.91
N ARG A 6 -8.15 -5.36 16.19
CA ARG A 6 -6.89 -5.07 16.87
C ARG A 6 -6.00 -6.30 16.79
N ILE A 7 -4.74 -6.13 16.38
CA ILE A 7 -3.76 -7.21 16.47
C ILE A 7 -3.42 -7.46 17.94
N THR A 8 -3.64 -8.68 18.41
CA THR A 8 -3.45 -9.07 19.82
C THR A 8 -2.32 -10.06 20.06
N SER A 9 -1.84 -10.74 19.03
CA SER A 9 -0.72 -11.69 19.10
C SER A 9 -0.09 -11.92 17.71
N GLU A 10 1.08 -12.57 17.67
CA GLU A 10 1.68 -13.03 16.42
C GLU A 10 0.77 -13.98 15.62
N TYR A 11 0.16 -14.96 16.28
CA TYR A 11 -0.79 -15.88 15.64
C TYR A 11 -1.97 -15.12 15.01
N ASP A 12 -2.51 -14.14 15.74
CA ASP A 12 -3.63 -13.31 15.30
C ASP A 12 -3.28 -12.49 14.04
N TYR A 13 -2.09 -11.88 14.03
CA TYR A 13 -1.56 -11.18 12.85
C TYR A 13 -1.46 -12.10 11.63
N LEU A 14 -0.81 -13.27 11.76
CA LEU A 14 -0.64 -14.21 10.65
C LEU A 14 -1.99 -14.71 10.13
N SER A 15 -2.90 -15.03 11.05
CA SER A 15 -4.23 -15.56 10.75
C SER A 15 -5.10 -14.56 10.01
N GLN A 16 -5.00 -13.27 10.34
CA GLN A 16 -5.75 -12.21 9.67
C GLN A 16 -5.08 -11.71 8.37
N MET A 17 -3.76 -11.71 8.30
CA MET A 17 -3.04 -11.21 7.11
C MET A 17 -3.19 -12.16 5.91
N ILE A 18 -3.37 -13.46 6.13
CA ILE A 18 -3.62 -14.43 5.04
C ILE A 18 -4.86 -14.07 4.20
N PRO A 19 -6.09 -13.98 4.75
CA PRO A 19 -7.26 -13.61 3.96
C PRO A 19 -7.16 -12.18 3.42
N HIS A 20 -6.55 -11.26 4.16
CA HIS A 20 -6.30 -9.89 3.67
C HIS A 20 -5.45 -9.89 2.39
N HIS A 21 -4.35 -10.65 2.35
CA HIS A 21 -3.55 -10.81 1.13
C HIS A 21 -4.32 -11.53 0.01
N GLN A 22 -5.18 -12.49 0.37
CA GLN A 22 -5.99 -13.24 -0.61
C GLN A 22 -6.93 -12.32 -1.41
N ASP A 23 -7.52 -11.32 -0.75
CA ASP A 23 -8.36 -10.29 -1.39
C ASP A 23 -7.57 -9.46 -2.39
N ALA A 24 -6.38 -8.98 -2.00
CA ALA A 24 -5.50 -8.23 -2.89
C ALA A 24 -5.01 -9.05 -4.08
N VAL A 25 -4.64 -10.32 -3.90
CA VAL A 25 -4.26 -11.23 -5.00
C VAL A 25 -5.41 -11.38 -6.00
N THR A 26 -6.62 -11.62 -5.50
CA THR A 26 -7.82 -11.80 -6.35
C THR A 26 -8.11 -10.55 -7.19
N ALA A 27 -8.05 -9.36 -6.57
CA ALA A 27 -8.23 -8.11 -7.29
C ALA A 27 -7.08 -7.83 -8.27
N ALA A 28 -5.83 -8.11 -7.90
CA ALA A 28 -4.65 -7.85 -8.72
C ALA A 28 -4.61 -8.71 -10.00
N GLN A 29 -5.17 -9.92 -9.98
CA GLN A 29 -5.34 -10.74 -11.17
C GLN A 29 -6.17 -10.03 -12.27
N GLN A 30 -7.10 -9.17 -11.88
CA GLN A 30 -7.94 -8.43 -12.83
C GLN A 30 -7.14 -7.40 -13.64
N LEU A 31 -6.01 -6.94 -13.13
CA LEU A 31 -5.18 -5.93 -13.80
C LEU A 31 -4.50 -6.44 -15.06
N GLN A 32 -4.47 -7.75 -15.32
CA GLN A 32 -4.03 -8.29 -16.62
C GLN A 32 -4.86 -7.72 -17.79
N ARG A 33 -6.10 -7.30 -17.52
CA ARG A 33 -7.02 -6.68 -18.49
C ARG A 33 -6.78 -5.18 -18.68
N SER A 34 -5.90 -4.57 -17.89
CA SER A 34 -5.59 -3.14 -18.01
C SER A 34 -4.87 -2.84 -19.32
N LYS A 35 -5.16 -1.67 -19.90
CA LYS A 35 -4.42 -1.15 -21.06
C LYS A 35 -3.06 -0.56 -20.65
N ARG A 36 -2.89 -0.13 -19.39
CA ARG A 36 -1.65 0.47 -18.89
C ARG A 36 -0.63 -0.61 -18.52
N PRO A 37 0.58 -0.63 -19.10
CA PRO A 37 1.61 -1.59 -18.73
C PRO A 37 2.00 -1.49 -17.24
N GLU A 38 1.99 -0.30 -16.67
CA GLU A 38 2.28 -0.04 -15.25
C GLU A 38 1.30 -0.77 -14.33
N MET A 39 0.00 -0.77 -14.68
CA MET A 39 -1.03 -1.48 -13.91
C MET A 39 -0.90 -3.01 -14.06
N ARG A 40 -0.59 -3.51 -15.27
CA ARG A 40 -0.32 -4.95 -15.46
C ARG A 40 0.88 -5.40 -14.63
N GLN A 41 1.95 -4.59 -14.60
CA GLN A 41 3.15 -4.86 -13.80
C GLN A 41 2.87 -4.82 -12.30
N LEU A 42 2.11 -3.82 -11.82
CA LEU A 42 1.67 -3.78 -10.41
C LEU A 42 0.88 -5.04 -10.05
N GLY A 43 -0.10 -5.43 -10.89
CA GLY A 43 -0.89 -6.63 -10.67
C GLY A 43 -0.04 -7.89 -10.55
N GLN A 44 0.91 -8.08 -11.47
CA GLN A 44 1.83 -9.22 -11.43
C GLN A 44 2.71 -9.20 -10.17
N SER A 45 3.20 -8.04 -9.77
CA SER A 45 4.02 -7.86 -8.56
C SER A 45 3.24 -8.25 -7.30
N ILE A 46 2.02 -7.74 -7.14
CA ILE A 46 1.14 -8.07 -6.00
C ILE A 46 0.82 -9.55 -5.98
N VAL A 47 0.38 -10.13 -7.11
CA VAL A 47 0.06 -11.57 -7.19
C VAL A 47 1.27 -12.42 -6.80
N THR A 48 2.46 -12.11 -7.33
CA THR A 48 3.67 -12.89 -7.06
C THR A 48 4.08 -12.79 -5.60
N THR A 49 4.19 -11.56 -5.10
CA THR A 49 4.71 -11.30 -3.75
C THR A 49 3.74 -11.80 -2.69
N GLN A 50 2.47 -11.39 -2.76
CA GLN A 50 1.51 -11.72 -1.71
C GLN A 50 1.13 -13.22 -1.72
N THR A 51 1.19 -13.91 -2.87
CA THR A 51 1.04 -15.38 -2.88
C THR A 51 2.19 -16.09 -2.16
N ALA A 52 3.43 -15.62 -2.36
CA ALA A 52 4.58 -16.18 -1.64
C ALA A 52 4.44 -15.93 -0.13
N GLU A 53 4.08 -14.71 0.27
CA GLU A 53 3.88 -14.32 1.66
C GLU A 53 2.74 -15.14 2.32
N ILE A 54 1.63 -15.40 1.62
CA ILE A 54 0.57 -16.30 2.11
C ILE A 54 1.13 -17.69 2.41
N ASN A 55 1.99 -18.23 1.53
CA ASN A 55 2.55 -19.56 1.71
C ASN A 55 3.51 -19.63 2.90
N GLU A 56 4.33 -18.59 3.11
CA GLU A 56 5.19 -18.45 4.28
C GLU A 56 4.36 -18.43 5.57
N MET A 57 3.35 -17.55 5.65
CA MET A 57 2.48 -17.44 6.81
C MET A 57 1.74 -18.73 7.12
N LYS A 58 1.22 -19.44 6.10
CA LYS A 58 0.59 -20.76 6.27
C LYS A 58 1.59 -21.78 6.81
N GLY A 59 2.82 -21.80 6.29
CA GLY A 59 3.88 -22.69 6.77
C GLY A 59 4.26 -22.43 8.23
N TRP A 60 4.35 -21.16 8.62
CA TRP A 60 4.60 -20.75 10.00
C TRP A 60 3.47 -21.12 10.95
N LEU A 61 2.20 -20.85 10.56
CA LEU A 61 1.05 -21.26 11.34
C LEU A 61 1.00 -22.77 11.57
N ALA A 62 1.25 -23.57 10.52
CA ALA A 62 1.28 -25.02 10.64
C ALA A 62 2.42 -25.52 11.55
N ARG A 63 3.59 -24.87 11.51
CA ARG A 63 4.77 -25.26 12.27
C ARG A 63 4.70 -24.85 13.74
N TRP A 64 4.29 -23.62 14.02
CA TRP A 64 4.40 -23.01 15.35
C TRP A 64 3.09 -23.00 16.13
N TYR A 65 1.95 -23.09 15.43
CA TYR A 65 0.62 -22.99 16.02
C TYR A 65 -0.30 -24.18 15.64
N PRO A 66 0.16 -25.45 15.68
CA PRO A 66 -0.59 -26.60 15.15
C PRO A 66 -1.87 -26.93 15.93
N ARG A 67 -2.01 -26.42 17.16
CA ARG A 67 -3.18 -26.63 18.03
C ARG A 67 -4.09 -25.41 18.10
N SER A 68 -3.72 -24.32 17.44
CA SER A 68 -4.58 -23.14 17.37
C SER A 68 -5.77 -23.44 16.44
N PRO A 69 -6.91 -22.76 16.64
CA PRO A 69 -8.01 -22.84 15.69
C PRO A 69 -7.51 -22.58 14.27
N THR A 70 -8.07 -23.25 13.28
CA THR A 70 -7.85 -22.81 11.91
C THR A 70 -8.40 -21.39 11.80
N PRO A 71 -7.68 -20.43 11.19
CA PRO A 71 -8.23 -19.11 10.92
C PRO A 71 -9.59 -19.31 10.23
N ALA A 72 -10.67 -18.98 10.93
CA ALA A 72 -11.99 -19.13 10.36
C ALA A 72 -12.03 -18.20 9.15
N ALA A 73 -12.50 -18.72 8.00
CA ALA A 73 -12.98 -17.87 6.91
C ALA A 73 -14.29 -17.22 7.36
N THR A 74 -14.25 -16.47 8.46
CA THR A 74 -15.26 -15.48 8.77
C THR A 74 -15.29 -14.56 7.55
N PRO A 75 -16.46 -14.24 6.99
CA PRO A 75 -16.57 -13.26 5.93
C PRO A 75 -16.12 -11.91 6.50
N THR A 76 -14.81 -11.70 6.53
CA THR A 76 -14.21 -10.40 6.70
C THR A 76 -14.72 -9.60 5.52
N GLN A 77 -15.24 -8.40 5.78
CA GLN A 77 -15.70 -7.52 4.71
C GLN A 77 -14.54 -7.32 3.75
N THR A 78 -14.60 -7.97 2.58
CA THR A 78 -13.62 -7.78 1.51
C THR A 78 -13.54 -6.29 1.25
N THR A 79 -12.35 -5.72 1.40
CA THR A 79 -12.12 -4.28 1.20
C THR A 79 -11.94 -3.94 -0.27
N MET A 80 -11.69 -4.96 -1.12
CA MET A 80 -11.69 -4.84 -2.58
C MET A 80 -13.09 -5.10 -3.18
N PRO A 81 -13.61 -4.22 -4.05
CA PRO A 81 -14.87 -4.46 -4.73
C PRO A 81 -14.72 -5.51 -5.84
N ASP A 82 -15.84 -6.02 -6.36
CA ASP A 82 -15.81 -6.83 -7.58
C ASP A 82 -15.40 -5.97 -8.79
N LEU A 83 -14.29 -6.35 -9.43
CA LEU A 83 -13.71 -5.65 -10.58
C LEU A 83 -14.01 -6.35 -11.92
N SER A 84 -14.67 -7.50 -11.91
CA SER A 84 -14.86 -8.37 -13.09
C SER A 84 -15.62 -7.66 -14.22
N GLY A 85 -16.61 -6.83 -13.89
CA GLY A 85 -17.39 -6.04 -14.84
C GLY A 85 -16.76 -4.70 -15.28
N LEU A 86 -15.60 -4.32 -14.72
CA LEU A 86 -14.95 -3.04 -15.02
C LEU A 86 -13.90 -3.19 -16.12
N SER A 87 -13.66 -2.14 -16.90
CA SER A 87 -12.61 -2.14 -17.93
C SER A 87 -11.99 -0.75 -18.13
N GLY A 88 -10.85 -0.70 -18.81
CA GLY A 88 -10.14 0.54 -19.11
C GLY A 88 -9.85 1.39 -17.87
N ASP A 89 -10.05 2.70 -17.98
CA ASP A 89 -9.80 3.66 -16.91
C ASP A 89 -10.65 3.41 -15.66
N GLN A 90 -11.85 2.85 -15.81
CA GLN A 90 -12.71 2.52 -14.67
C GLN A 90 -12.14 1.37 -13.85
N LEU A 91 -11.58 0.34 -14.51
CA LEU A 91 -10.88 -0.74 -13.81
C LEU A 91 -9.68 -0.20 -13.03
N ASP A 92 -8.81 0.56 -13.72
CA ASP A 92 -7.57 1.08 -13.14
C ASP A 92 -7.87 2.01 -11.97
N ARG A 93 -8.80 2.97 -12.14
CA ARG A 93 -9.18 3.91 -11.10
C ARG A 93 -9.79 3.21 -9.89
N THR A 94 -10.75 2.32 -10.10
CA THR A 94 -11.41 1.61 -8.99
C THR A 94 -10.41 0.74 -8.23
N PHE A 95 -9.52 0.04 -8.94
CA PHE A 95 -8.46 -0.73 -8.29
C PHE A 95 -7.60 0.15 -7.39
N LEU A 96 -7.05 1.26 -7.91
CA LEU A 96 -6.16 2.14 -7.14
C LEU A 96 -6.87 2.76 -5.94
N GLN A 97 -8.14 3.16 -6.11
CA GLN A 97 -8.93 3.75 -5.03
C GLN A 97 -9.15 2.78 -3.85
N HIS A 98 -9.26 1.48 -4.11
CA HIS A 98 -9.52 0.50 -3.05
C HIS A 98 -8.25 -0.18 -2.55
N MET A 99 -7.24 -0.36 -3.41
CA MET A 99 -5.98 -0.98 -3.02
C MET A 99 -5.13 -0.08 -2.12
N ILE A 100 -5.22 1.25 -2.25
CA ILE A 100 -4.53 2.18 -1.33
C ILE A 100 -4.98 1.99 0.13
N PRO A 101 -6.28 2.10 0.48
CA PRO A 101 -6.72 1.87 1.85
C PRO A 101 -6.55 0.42 2.30
N HIS A 102 -6.66 -0.56 1.39
CA HIS A 102 -6.34 -1.97 1.67
C HIS A 102 -4.89 -2.11 2.15
N HIS A 103 -3.93 -1.57 1.41
CA HIS A 103 -2.51 -1.60 1.81
C HIS A 103 -2.25 -0.86 3.12
N MET A 104 -2.91 0.28 3.35
CA MET A 104 -2.79 1.00 4.62
C MET A 104 -3.25 0.16 5.83
N MET A 105 -4.25 -0.71 5.65
CA MET A 105 -4.67 -1.63 6.71
C MET A 105 -3.58 -2.66 7.03
N ALA A 106 -2.94 -3.27 6.03
CA ALA A 106 -1.82 -4.18 6.26
C ALA A 106 -0.60 -3.50 6.91
N ILE A 107 -0.30 -2.27 6.51
CA ILE A 107 0.75 -1.43 7.12
C ILE A 107 0.42 -1.19 8.60
N MET A 108 -0.81 -0.80 8.91
CA MET A 108 -1.26 -0.56 10.29
C MET A 108 -1.18 -1.83 11.15
N MET A 109 -1.65 -2.98 10.64
CA MET A 109 -1.56 -4.26 11.35
C MET A 109 -0.10 -4.63 11.66
N SER A 110 0.79 -4.44 10.68
CA SER A 110 2.22 -4.72 10.84
C SER A 110 2.88 -3.76 11.84
N GLN A 111 2.49 -2.48 11.85
CA GLN A 111 2.94 -1.52 12.86
C GLN A 111 2.43 -1.86 14.26
N GLN A 112 1.16 -2.26 14.42
CA GLN A 112 0.62 -2.69 15.70
C GLN A 112 1.40 -3.88 16.27
N LEU A 113 1.68 -4.89 15.44
CA LEU A 113 2.47 -6.06 15.85
C LEU A 113 3.85 -5.65 16.38
N LEU A 114 4.56 -4.79 15.63
CA LEU A 114 5.92 -4.36 15.96
C LEU A 114 5.96 -3.43 17.18
N MET A 115 5.07 -2.44 17.27
CA MET A 115 5.07 -1.46 18.35
C MET A 115 4.67 -2.06 19.69
N HIS A 116 3.79 -3.06 19.69
CA HIS A 116 3.35 -3.74 20.90
C HIS A 116 4.24 -4.93 21.31
N GLY A 117 5.30 -5.22 20.55
CA GLY A 117 6.22 -6.33 20.87
C GLY A 117 5.53 -7.69 20.87
N LEU A 118 4.57 -7.90 19.96
CA LEU A 118 3.71 -9.08 19.94
C LEU A 118 4.31 -10.28 19.19
N THR A 119 5.47 -10.10 18.56
CA THR A 119 6.20 -11.13 17.83
C THR A 119 6.87 -12.11 18.78
N GLN A 120 6.74 -13.40 18.49
CA GLN A 120 7.41 -14.52 19.16
C GLN A 120 8.59 -15.05 18.33
N HIS A 121 8.54 -14.90 17.00
CA HIS A 121 9.56 -15.40 16.09
C HIS A 121 10.24 -14.25 15.31
N PRO A 122 11.58 -14.26 15.18
CA PRO A 122 12.31 -13.21 14.47
C PRO A 122 11.93 -13.14 12.99
N GLU A 123 11.57 -14.26 12.36
CA GLU A 123 11.08 -14.32 10.98
C GLU A 123 9.82 -13.47 10.79
N VAL A 124 8.86 -13.52 11.73
CA VAL A 124 7.64 -12.71 11.64
C VAL A 124 7.93 -11.24 11.87
N THR A 125 8.91 -10.94 12.72
CA THR A 125 9.38 -9.55 12.92
C THR A 125 9.98 -8.97 11.64
N ALA A 126 10.81 -9.76 10.93
CA ALA A 126 11.38 -9.36 9.65
C ALA A 126 10.30 -9.22 8.57
N PHE A 127 9.38 -10.18 8.51
CA PHE A 127 8.24 -10.18 7.60
C PHE A 127 7.36 -8.94 7.78
N ALA A 128 6.95 -8.60 9.01
CA ALA A 128 6.08 -7.45 9.27
C ALA A 128 6.74 -6.12 8.86
N ARG A 129 8.06 -5.98 9.02
CA ARG A 129 8.81 -4.81 8.51
C ARG A 129 8.79 -4.77 6.98
N LYS A 130 9.06 -5.91 6.34
CA LYS A 130 9.03 -6.02 4.88
C LYS A 130 7.64 -5.64 4.32
N VAL A 131 6.57 -6.20 4.86
CA VAL A 131 5.19 -5.88 4.45
C VAL A 131 4.91 -4.37 4.60
N ARG A 132 5.26 -3.78 5.75
CA ARG A 132 5.10 -2.34 5.99
C ARG A 132 5.81 -1.50 4.93
N ASP A 133 7.07 -1.81 4.64
CA ASP A 133 7.94 -1.00 3.79
C ASP A 133 7.57 -1.15 2.31
N ASP A 134 7.35 -2.38 1.84
CA ASP A 134 6.97 -2.68 0.46
C ASP A 134 5.58 -2.09 0.13
N GLN A 135 4.59 -2.31 1.00
CA GLN A 135 3.25 -1.80 0.75
C GLN A 135 3.19 -0.28 0.85
N TRP A 136 4.02 0.36 1.68
CA TRP A 136 4.13 1.81 1.69
C TRP A 136 4.66 2.34 0.35
N ALA A 137 5.70 1.72 -0.21
CA ALA A 137 6.23 2.09 -1.52
C ALA A 137 5.18 1.92 -2.63
N GLU A 138 4.38 0.85 -2.58
CA GLU A 138 3.26 0.64 -3.50
C GLU A 138 2.18 1.71 -3.35
N VAL A 139 1.80 2.07 -2.12
CA VAL A 139 0.85 3.16 -1.86
C VAL A 139 1.31 4.47 -2.49
N GLN A 140 2.61 4.81 -2.40
CA GLN A 140 3.12 6.04 -3.01
C GLN A 140 2.99 6.00 -4.54
N LYS A 141 3.35 4.89 -5.19
CA LYS A 141 3.17 4.72 -6.65
C LYS A 141 1.71 4.85 -7.04
N MET A 142 0.81 4.15 -6.35
CA MET A 142 -0.63 4.17 -6.65
C MET A 142 -1.24 5.56 -6.49
N ARG A 143 -0.84 6.32 -5.46
CA ARG A 143 -1.27 7.71 -5.26
C ARG A 143 -0.79 8.62 -6.38
N GLN A 144 0.46 8.49 -6.80
CA GLN A 144 1.01 9.27 -7.92
C GLN A 144 0.22 9.00 -9.20
N TRP A 145 -0.08 7.74 -9.49
CA TRP A 145 -0.87 7.35 -10.67
C TRP A 145 -2.31 7.86 -10.63
N LEU A 146 -2.97 7.86 -9.47
CA LEU A 146 -4.31 8.46 -9.33
C LEU A 146 -4.31 9.96 -9.67
N VAL A 147 -3.30 10.69 -9.22
CA VAL A 147 -3.15 12.12 -9.54
C VAL A 147 -2.84 12.29 -11.03
N GLN A 148 -1.83 11.59 -11.54
CA GLN A 148 -1.33 11.76 -12.90
C GLN A 148 -2.34 11.39 -13.98
N TRP A 149 -3.07 10.29 -13.80
CA TRP A 149 -3.95 9.77 -14.85
C TRP A 149 -5.41 10.21 -14.70
N PHE A 150 -5.84 10.58 -13.49
CA PHE A 150 -7.25 10.87 -13.22
C PHE A 150 -7.48 12.22 -12.55
N GLY A 151 -6.43 13.02 -12.30
CA GLY A 151 -6.53 14.34 -11.70
C GLY A 151 -7.04 14.34 -10.26
N GLN A 152 -7.05 13.18 -9.59
CA GLN A 152 -7.66 13.03 -8.28
C GLN A 152 -6.67 13.41 -7.18
N GLN A 153 -6.79 14.64 -6.67
CA GLN A 153 -5.98 15.13 -5.55
C GLN A 153 -6.65 14.76 -4.23
N SER A 154 -6.01 13.88 -3.46
CA SER A 154 -6.46 13.36 -2.16
C SER A 154 -7.62 12.36 -2.23
N MET A 155 -7.33 11.13 -1.81
CA MET A 155 -8.36 10.25 -1.25
C MET A 155 -8.41 10.58 0.24
N PRO A 156 -9.52 11.10 0.81
CA PRO A 156 -9.64 11.16 2.25
C PRO A 156 -9.44 9.74 2.80
N CYS A 157 -8.75 9.62 3.93
CA CYS A 157 -8.40 8.35 4.59
C CYS A 157 -9.61 7.49 5.03
N MET A 158 -10.82 7.80 4.58
CA MET A 158 -12.09 7.15 4.90
C MET A 158 -13.02 7.23 3.67
N PRO A 159 -13.69 6.13 3.26
CA PRO A 159 -14.78 6.23 2.32
C PRO A 159 -15.93 7.02 2.96
N ASN A 160 -16.51 7.94 2.19
CA ASN A 160 -17.71 8.66 2.54
C ASN A 160 -18.84 7.66 2.88
N LEU A 161 -19.19 7.52 4.16
CA LEU A 161 -20.38 6.79 4.58
C LEU A 161 -21.62 7.59 4.14
N PRO A 162 -22.59 6.99 3.42
CA PRO A 162 -23.86 7.64 3.16
C PRO A 162 -24.62 7.79 4.49
N GLY A 163 -24.74 9.01 5.01
CA GLY A 163 -25.49 9.24 6.26
C GLY A 163 -25.23 10.52 7.06
N MET A 164 -24.33 11.42 6.63
CA MET A 164 -24.16 12.73 7.28
C MET A 164 -24.89 13.81 6.46
N PRO A 165 -25.96 14.44 6.99
CA PRO A 165 -26.61 15.56 6.32
C PRO A 165 -25.64 16.75 6.22
N GLY A 166 -25.65 17.38 5.04
CA GLY A 166 -24.68 18.39 4.63
C GLY A 166 -24.53 19.56 5.61
N MET A 167 -23.28 19.96 5.83
CA MET A 167 -22.97 21.29 6.33
C MET A 167 -23.16 22.30 5.17
N PRO A 168 -23.96 23.36 5.33
CA PRO A 168 -24.15 24.35 4.29
C PRO A 168 -22.86 25.13 4.06
N GLY A 169 -22.54 25.33 2.78
CA GLY A 169 -21.29 25.92 2.33
C GLY A 169 -21.00 27.30 2.92
N THR A 170 -19.77 27.49 3.37
CA THR A 170 -19.22 28.83 3.56
C THR A 170 -18.79 29.34 2.19
N ARG A 171 -19.55 30.33 1.70
CA ARG A 171 -19.19 31.18 0.58
C ARG A 171 -17.80 31.78 0.82
N SER A 172 -16.95 31.66 -0.20
CA SER A 172 -15.82 32.56 -0.41
C SER A 172 -16.32 34.00 -0.60
N PRO A 173 -15.69 35.02 -0.01
CA PRO A 173 -15.69 36.38 -0.55
C PRO A 173 -14.34 36.66 -1.22
N GLY A 174 -14.40 37.20 -2.43
CA GLY A 174 -13.26 37.54 -3.27
C GLY A 174 -12.44 38.77 -2.82
N MET A 175 -11.20 38.74 -3.30
CA MET A 175 -10.27 39.80 -3.71
C MET A 175 -10.25 41.17 -3.02
N GLY A 176 -9.07 41.53 -2.52
CA GLY A 176 -8.54 42.89 -2.50
C GLY A 176 -7.06 42.88 -2.99
N PRO A 177 -6.59 43.87 -3.76
CA PRO A 177 -5.23 43.93 -4.27
C PRO A 177 -4.30 44.73 -3.35
N GLY A 178 -3.01 44.38 -3.35
CA GLY A 178 -1.92 45.03 -2.62
C GLY A 178 -1.07 43.96 -1.93
N GLU A 179 0.26 43.97 -1.94
CA GLU A 179 1.23 44.99 -2.28
C GLU A 179 2.54 44.27 -2.65
N HIS A 180 3.35 44.91 -3.50
CA HIS A 180 4.68 44.45 -3.88
C HIS A 180 5.62 44.51 -2.67
N GLY A 181 6.26 43.39 -2.32
CA GLY A 181 7.24 43.31 -1.23
C GLY A 181 8.38 42.34 -1.57
N GLU A 182 9.43 42.92 -2.12
CA GLU A 182 10.85 42.57 -1.99
C GLU A 182 11.34 41.12 -2.23
N MET A 183 12.15 41.01 -3.28
CA MET A 183 13.11 39.95 -3.52
C MET A 183 14.38 40.20 -2.67
N SER A 184 14.89 39.16 -2.01
CA SER A 184 16.33 39.03 -1.75
C SER A 184 16.77 37.57 -1.63
N PRO A 185 18.04 37.27 -1.94
CA PRO A 185 18.44 36.02 -2.57
C PRO A 185 19.19 35.07 -1.62
N GLY A 186 19.35 33.82 -2.09
CA GLY A 186 20.47 32.96 -1.71
C GLY A 186 20.19 31.98 -0.59
N HIS A 187 19.83 30.75 -0.97
CA HIS A 187 20.23 29.56 -0.21
C HIS A 187 20.82 28.56 -1.20
N GLU A 188 22.14 28.41 -1.10
CA GLU A 188 22.93 27.40 -1.77
C GLU A 188 22.47 25.99 -1.39
N MET A 189 22.34 25.13 -2.39
CA MET A 189 22.09 23.70 -2.24
C MET A 189 23.45 23.00 -2.00
N PRO A 190 23.60 22.16 -0.96
CA PRO A 190 24.81 21.36 -0.81
C PRO A 190 24.88 20.28 -1.90
N GLY A 191 26.04 20.24 -2.56
CA GLY A 191 26.36 19.38 -3.69
C GLY A 191 26.30 17.88 -3.39
N THR A 192 25.96 17.13 -4.44
CA THR A 192 26.06 15.67 -4.51
C THR A 192 27.52 15.22 -4.52
N PRO A 193 27.92 14.19 -3.75
CA PRO A 193 29.24 13.59 -3.89
C PRO A 193 29.31 12.79 -5.20
N GLY A 194 30.37 13.03 -5.97
CA GLY A 194 30.65 12.37 -7.25
C GLY A 194 30.86 10.86 -7.12
N GLN A 195 30.34 10.11 -8.08
CA GLN A 195 30.69 8.72 -8.29
C GLN A 195 32.14 8.59 -8.75
N PRO A 196 32.90 7.58 -8.27
CA PRO A 196 34.20 7.25 -8.84
C PRO A 196 34.02 6.61 -10.22
N THR A 197 34.79 7.10 -11.19
CA THR A 197 34.93 6.52 -12.53
C THR A 197 35.64 5.15 -12.46
N PRO A 198 35.17 4.12 -13.19
CA PRO A 198 35.89 2.85 -13.25
C PRO A 198 37.20 2.99 -14.03
N THR A 199 38.29 2.55 -13.45
CA THR A 199 39.61 2.44 -14.09
C THR A 199 39.63 1.20 -14.99
N GLU A 200 39.87 1.39 -16.28
CA GLU A 200 40.18 0.28 -17.22
C GLU A 200 41.56 -0.33 -16.88
N PRO A 201 41.71 -1.66 -16.89
CA PRO A 201 43.02 -2.28 -16.83
C PRO A 201 43.73 -2.21 -18.19
N SER A 202 44.99 -1.74 -18.18
CA SER A 202 45.88 -1.74 -19.34
C SER A 202 46.27 -3.17 -19.79
N PRO A 203 46.55 -3.39 -21.08
CA PRO A 203 46.85 -4.71 -21.64
C PRO A 203 48.25 -5.18 -21.27
N THR A 204 48.38 -6.42 -20.80
CA THR A 204 49.67 -7.10 -20.65
C THR A 204 50.23 -7.47 -22.02
N GLY A 205 51.41 -6.94 -22.34
CA GLY A 205 52.20 -7.31 -23.51
C GLY A 205 53.52 -7.97 -23.11
N SER A 206 53.83 -9.03 -23.84
CA SER A 206 55.07 -9.85 -23.90
C SER A 206 55.35 -10.81 -22.74
#